data_AF-A0A941GBG7-F1
#
_entry.id   AF-A0A941GBG7-F1
#
_cell.length_a   1.000
_cell.length_b   1.000
_cell.length_c   1.000
_cell.angle_alpha   90.00
_cell.angle_beta   90.00
_cell.angle_gamma   90.00
#
_symmetry.space_group_name_H-M   'P 1'
#
loop_
_entity.id
_entity.type
_entity.pdbx_description
1 polymer ?
#
loop_
_entity_poly.entity_id
_entity_poly.type
_entity_poly.pdbx_seq_one_letter_code
_entity_poly.pdbx_strand_id
1 'polypeptide(L)'
;MPDGTTRLVKFDGVDGNVLVDRKISVLMTSKSKDQALRQSEVLDQNGLTARWEVSTQAQENRAQKMFDELGVKNISVKMIREPGNQ
;
A
#
# COMPACT_ATOMS: atom_id res chain seq x y z
N MET A 1 11.20 -13.39 -7.53
CA MET A 1 10.18 -14.47 -7.39
C MET A 1 10.84 -15.82 -7.64
N PRO A 2 10.23 -16.94 -7.18
CA PRO A 2 10.79 -18.29 -7.37
C PRO A 2 11.05 -18.68 -8.83
N ASP A 3 10.43 -17.96 -9.78
CA ASP A 3 10.57 -18.09 -11.23
C ASP A 3 11.70 -17.24 -11.83
N GLY A 4 12.48 -16.53 -11.01
CA GLY A 4 13.55 -15.63 -11.48
C GLY A 4 13.06 -14.31 -12.07
N THR A 5 11.76 -14.01 -12.05
CA THR A 5 11.26 -12.73 -12.56
C THR A 5 11.47 -11.60 -11.55
N THR A 6 11.96 -10.48 -12.06
CA THR A 6 12.07 -9.22 -11.31
C THR A 6 10.76 -8.45 -11.47
N ARG A 7 9.95 -8.36 -10.41
CA ARG A 7 8.76 -7.51 -10.42
C ARG A 7 9.12 -6.14 -9.85
N LEU A 8 9.16 -5.14 -10.73
CA LEU A 8 9.39 -3.77 -10.31
C LEU A 8 8.11 -3.21 -9.67
N VAL A 9 8.18 -2.92 -8.39
CA VAL A 9 7.13 -2.22 -7.65
C VAL A 9 7.59 -0.78 -7.45
N LYS A 10 6.84 0.17 -7.98
CA LYS A 10 7.11 1.60 -7.78
C LYS A 10 6.32 2.12 -6.60
N PHE A 11 6.95 2.99 -5.84
CA PHE A 11 6.37 3.74 -4.73
C PHE A 11 6.50 5.23 -5.06
N ASP A 12 5.60 6.04 -4.52
CA ASP A 12 5.53 7.47 -4.77
C ASP A 12 6.51 8.29 -3.91
N GLY A 13 7.13 7.66 -2.93
CA GLY A 13 8.12 8.27 -2.04
C GLY A 13 8.77 7.27 -1.09
N VAL A 14 9.68 7.77 -0.27
CA VAL A 14 10.36 7.03 0.80
C VAL A 14 10.47 7.91 2.04
N ASP A 15 10.12 7.35 3.21
CA ASP A 15 10.16 7.97 4.52
C ASP A 15 11.03 7.08 5.43
N GLY A 16 12.35 7.31 5.40
CA GLY A 16 13.33 6.43 6.07
C GLY A 16 13.32 5.01 5.49
N ASN A 17 12.87 4.04 6.28
CA ASN A 17 12.75 2.63 5.88
C ASN A 17 11.31 2.23 5.49
N VAL A 18 10.43 3.23 5.33
CA VAL A 18 9.02 3.06 4.95
C VAL A 18 8.82 3.59 3.54
N LEU A 19 8.38 2.72 2.63
CA LEU A 19 8.02 3.13 1.27
C LEU A 19 6.62 3.74 1.26
N VAL A 20 6.45 4.89 0.60
CA VAL A 20 5.18 5.62 0.60
C VAL A 20 4.48 5.45 -0.74
N ASP A 21 3.20 5.10 -0.72
CA ASP A 21 2.36 4.96 -1.91
C ASP A 21 1.09 5.81 -1.72
N ARG A 22 0.89 6.80 -2.58
CA ARG A 22 -0.21 7.77 -2.51
C ARG A 22 -1.36 7.29 -3.40
N LYS A 23 -2.44 6.87 -2.75
CA LYS A 23 -3.63 6.34 -3.41
C LYS A 23 -4.70 7.42 -3.48
N ILE A 24 -4.98 7.90 -4.70
CA ILE A 24 -6.14 8.77 -4.99
C ILE A 24 -7.45 8.04 -4.62
N SER A 25 -7.51 6.73 -4.87
CA SER A 25 -8.64 5.90 -4.47
C SER A 25 -8.28 4.45 -4.21
N VAL A 26 -8.77 3.93 -3.09
CA VAL A 26 -8.69 2.51 -2.74
C VAL A 26 -10.01 1.84 -3.07
N LEU A 27 -9.99 1.03 -4.12
CA LEU A 27 -11.12 0.20 -4.55
C LEU A 27 -10.90 -1.25 -4.11
N MET A 28 -11.96 -1.94 -3.69
CA MET A 28 -11.92 -3.37 -3.31
C MET A 28 -11.97 -4.29 -4.54
N THR A 29 -11.22 -3.96 -5.60
CA THR A 29 -11.14 -4.80 -6.80
C THR A 29 -10.01 -5.83 -6.67
N SER A 30 -10.07 -6.91 -7.44
CA SER A 30 -8.99 -7.91 -7.50
C SER A 30 -7.64 -7.27 -7.81
N LYS A 31 -7.61 -6.25 -8.70
CA LYS A 31 -6.40 -5.51 -9.04
C LYS A 31 -5.74 -4.83 -7.83
N SER A 32 -6.54 -4.19 -6.97
CA SER A 32 -6.02 -3.54 -5.75
C SER A 32 -5.53 -4.57 -4.74
N LYS A 33 -6.23 -5.70 -4.60
CA LYS A 33 -5.81 -6.82 -3.75
C LYS A 33 -4.48 -7.40 -4.22
N ASP A 34 -4.36 -7.67 -5.52
CA ASP A 34 -3.12 -8.15 -6.14
C ASP A 34 -1.98 -7.14 -5.98
N GLN A 35 -2.27 -5.84 -5.97
CA GLN A 35 -1.25 -4.81 -5.73
C GLN A 35 -0.76 -4.86 -4.27
N ALA A 36 -1.67 -4.95 -3.29
CA ALA A 36 -1.30 -5.06 -1.89
C ALA A 36 -0.45 -6.32 -1.62
N LEU A 37 -0.85 -7.47 -2.17
CA LEU A 37 -0.09 -8.72 -2.05
C LEU A 37 1.31 -8.61 -2.68
N ARG A 38 1.42 -8.06 -3.89
CA ARG A 38 2.71 -7.88 -4.57
C ARG A 38 3.64 -6.92 -3.83
N GLN A 39 3.09 -5.81 -3.33
CA GLN A 39 3.85 -4.87 -2.51
C GLN A 39 4.32 -5.55 -1.23
N SER A 40 3.43 -6.26 -0.54
CA SER A 40 3.75 -7.01 0.69
C SER A 40 4.89 -7.99 0.46
N GLU A 41 4.87 -8.77 -0.62
CA GLU A 41 5.90 -9.75 -0.92
C GLU A 41 7.27 -9.11 -1.17
N VAL A 42 7.32 -8.02 -1.96
CA VAL A 42 8.58 -7.33 -2.25
C VAL A 42 9.15 -6.66 -1.00
N LEU A 43 8.29 -6.08 -0.17
CA LEU A 43 8.70 -5.47 1.10
C LEU A 43 9.31 -6.51 2.05
N ASP A 44 8.67 -7.68 2.17
CA ASP A 44 9.15 -8.79 3.00
C ASP A 44 10.52 -9.29 2.53
N GLN A 45 10.70 -9.48 1.22
CA GLN A 45 11.98 -9.89 0.62
C GLN A 45 13.12 -8.90 0.87
N ASN A 46 12.81 -7.62 1.09
CA ASN A 46 13.81 -6.57 1.30
C ASN A 46 13.91 -6.11 2.77
N GLY A 47 13.13 -6.70 3.68
CA GLY A 47 13.07 -6.25 5.09
C GLY A 47 12.55 -4.83 5.25
N LEU A 48 11.69 -4.38 4.34
CA LEU A 48 11.09 -3.05 4.31
C LEU A 48 9.63 -3.09 4.74
N THR A 49 9.07 -1.90 4.96
CA THR A 49 7.62 -1.72 5.18
C THR A 49 7.10 -0.63 4.26
N ALA A 50 5.78 -0.55 4.10
CA ALA A 50 5.17 0.54 3.35
C ALA A 50 4.02 1.22 4.10
N ARG A 51 3.68 2.42 3.62
CA ARG A 51 2.53 3.20 4.05
C ARG A 51 1.73 3.63 2.83
N TRP A 52 0.48 3.22 2.78
CA TRP A 52 -0.51 3.76 1.86
C TRP A 52 -1.08 5.06 2.43
N GLU A 53 -0.97 6.12 1.66
CA GLU A 53 -1.52 7.42 2.00
C GLU A 53 -2.78 7.66 1.19
N VAL A 54 -3.88 7.99 1.87
CA VAL A 54 -5.21 8.17 1.27
C VAL A 54 -5.80 9.52 1.67
N SER A 55 -6.66 10.08 0.83
CA SER A 55 -7.23 11.42 1.07
C SER A 55 -8.46 11.41 1.99
N THR A 56 -9.04 10.24 2.31
CA THR A 56 -10.27 10.16 3.14
C THR A 56 -10.27 8.99 4.12
N GLN A 57 -10.96 9.17 5.26
CA GLN A 57 -11.16 8.14 6.28
C GLN A 57 -11.87 6.90 5.72
N ALA A 58 -12.81 7.08 4.79
CA ALA A 58 -13.53 5.97 4.16
C ALA A 58 -12.60 5.08 3.33
N GLN A 59 -11.60 5.67 2.67
CA GLN A 59 -10.58 4.92 1.94
C GLN A 59 -9.59 4.24 2.88
N GLU A 60 -9.24 4.89 4.00
CA GLU A 60 -8.39 4.28 5.04
C GLU A 60 -9.05 3.01 5.60
N ASN A 61 -10.32 3.11 6.00
CA ASN A 61 -11.06 1.96 6.53
C ASN A 61 -11.20 0.83 5.49
N ARG A 62 -11.36 1.17 4.20
CA ARG A 62 -11.40 0.18 3.11
C ARG A 62 -10.06 -0.50 2.90
N ALA A 63 -8.96 0.27 2.90
CA ALA A 63 -7.61 -0.27 2.76
C ALA A 63 -7.27 -1.18 3.95
N GLN A 64 -7.57 -0.73 5.16
CA GLN A 64 -7.36 -1.51 6.37
C GLN A 64 -8.11 -2.84 6.30
N LYS A 65 -9.41 -2.82 5.97
CA LYS A 65 -10.19 -4.04 5.78
C LYS A 65 -9.59 -4.96 4.71
N MET A 66 -9.12 -4.39 3.60
CA MET A 66 -8.47 -5.16 2.54
C MET A 66 -7.17 -5.83 3.03
N PHE A 67 -6.35 -5.12 3.79
CA PHE A 67 -5.12 -5.68 4.35
C PHE A 67 -5.43 -6.80 5.35
N ASP A 68 -6.43 -6.61 6.21
CA ASP A 68 -6.89 -7.62 7.15
C ASP A 68 -7.40 -8.87 6.41
N GLU A 69 -8.22 -8.71 5.36
CA GLU A 69 -8.72 -9.81 4.51
C GLU A 69 -7.58 -10.58 3.82
N LEU A 70 -6.49 -9.90 3.45
CA LEU A 70 -5.36 -10.48 2.73
C LEU A 70 -4.23 -10.96 3.65
N GLY A 71 -4.32 -10.69 4.95
CA GLY A 71 -3.25 -10.97 5.91
C GLY A 71 -1.99 -10.12 5.71
N VAL A 72 -2.10 -8.95 5.06
CA VAL A 72 -0.97 -8.04 4.82
C VAL A 72 -0.66 -7.27 6.10
N LYS A 73 0.55 -7.43 6.63
CA LYS A 73 0.97 -6.84 7.93
C LYS A 73 2.10 -5.83 7.84
N ASN A 74 2.83 -5.81 6.72
CA ASN A 74 3.98 -4.94 6.49
C ASN A 74 3.63 -3.68 5.67
N ILE A 75 2.33 -3.49 5.37
CA ILE A 75 1.80 -2.26 4.77
C ILE A 75 0.82 -1.66 5.78
N SER A 76 1.09 -0.42 6.19
CA SER A 76 0.18 0.41 6.97
C SER A 76 -0.63 1.31 6.05
N VAL A 77 -1.79 1.79 6.51
CA VAL A 77 -2.53 2.88 5.85
C VAL A 77 -2.60 4.07 6.77
N LYS A 78 -2.51 5.28 6.20
CA LYS A 78 -2.67 6.54 6.91
C LYS A 78 -3.47 7.52 6.06
N MET A 79 -4.54 8.08 6.61
CA MET A 79 -5.19 9.22 6.00
C MET A 79 -4.30 10.47 6.12
N ILE A 80 -3.97 11.09 4.99
CA ILE A 80 -3.32 12.38 4.93
C ILE A 80 -4.37 13.40 4.50
N ARG A 81 -4.57 14.45 5.30
CA ARG A 81 -5.34 15.61 4.84
C ARG A 81 -4.44 16.38 3.88
N GLU A 82 -4.76 16.36 2.60
CA GLU A 82 -4.22 17.33 1.68
C GLU A 82 -4.73 18.73 2.10
N PRO A 83 -3.84 19.72 2.30
CA PRO A 83 -4.26 21.08 2.56
C PRO A 83 -4.85 21.67 1.27
N GLY A 84 -6.15 21.50 1.06
CA GLY A 84 -6.88 22.18 0.00
C GLY A 84 -7.97 21.34 -0.63
N ASN A 85 -9.19 21.44 -0.09
CA ASN A 85 -10.33 22.01 -0.82
C ASN A 85 -11.48 22.11 0.19
N GLN A 86 -11.66 23.30 0.77
CA GLN A 86 -12.82 23.66 1.60
C GLN A 86 -13.70 24.61 0.79
#